data_AF-W1Q2L3-F1
#
_entry.id   AF-W1Q2L3-F1
#
_cell.length_a   1.000
_cell.length_b   1.000
_cell.length_c   1.000
_cell.angle_alpha   90.00
_cell.angle_beta   90.00
_cell.angle_gamma   90.00
#
_symmetry.space_group_name_H-M   'P 1'
#
loop_
_entity.id
_entity.type
_entity.pdbx_description
1 polymer ?
#
loop_
_entity_poly.entity_id
_entity_poly.type
_entity_poly.pdbx_seq_one_letter_code
_entity_poly.pdbx_strand_id
1 'polypeptide(L)'
;MSLNLDIEVSGLIERKTLIAGDGDFSITFIPKTPDDVITLYNASIFPDMLGDNILTQLRLVHGSDPGPYIKNTSEASRIAQIFNHLQQFRLDFTSLRGDLESQIVLSRTGLLAQFVDNNNNVRTDIASIAGKLLSKASSTADDKVSSLREQTERMILDKVTSHNYESIYKQQADSILAALRQPGKPDALVSVLNLTPEGVRIKGKVIDLDGDVNIDSAFAKKLTTESLSAENIEAVMGNFGSIVAQKLDVNKISGNKSEFLQSLWRDTTSVVEVNGKGITAIHNDGSKTMITAEGLYHEEQGGSFKTSYLKDVITVTNIINDGRESGGESIGVRDGYKWVQLPDIYKGKQFRAQAAISDTETWRAGSDYNEGYLRLLRTVSYVVQDKIDYKNARVPIVGYAHVFNARTGSRYNYPIVAQLFVNY
;
A
#
# COMPACT_ATOMS: atom_id res chain seq x y z
N MET A 1 -86.13 -44.41 1.39
CA MET A 1 -85.67 -43.06 1.01
C MET A 1 -86.91 -42.31 0.54
N SER A 2 -87.33 -41.28 1.27
CA SER A 2 -88.49 -40.46 0.89
C SER A 2 -88.00 -39.17 0.23
N LEU A 3 -88.64 -38.73 -0.85
CA LEU A 3 -88.44 -37.37 -1.34
C LEU A 3 -89.20 -36.42 -0.42
N ASN A 4 -88.61 -35.29 -0.06
CA ASN A 4 -89.29 -34.23 0.67
C ASN A 4 -89.15 -32.91 -0.10
N LEU A 5 -90.20 -32.09 -0.07
CA LEU A 5 -90.15 -30.70 -0.53
C LEU A 5 -90.22 -29.80 0.70
N ASP A 6 -89.21 -28.93 0.83
CA ASP A 6 -89.16 -27.90 1.86
C ASP A 6 -89.65 -26.59 1.23
N ILE A 7 -90.70 -26.00 1.82
CA ILE A 7 -91.26 -24.71 1.38
C ILE A 7 -91.11 -23.75 2.55
N GLU A 8 -90.51 -22.59 2.27
CA GLU A 8 -90.42 -21.51 3.23
C GLU A 8 -91.38 -20.39 2.85
N VAL A 9 -92.22 -20.04 3.83
CA VAL A 9 -93.10 -18.88 3.75
C VAL A 9 -92.88 -18.03 4.99
N SER A 10 -92.41 -16.80 4.78
CA SER A 10 -92.22 -15.78 5.82
C SER A 10 -91.39 -16.26 7.03
N GLY A 11 -90.31 -17.03 6.80
CA GLY A 11 -89.34 -17.45 7.81
C GLY A 11 -89.62 -18.80 8.50
N LEU A 12 -90.72 -19.48 8.17
CA LEU A 12 -91.06 -20.82 8.68
C LEU A 12 -90.93 -21.85 7.58
N ILE A 13 -90.19 -22.93 7.87
CA ILE A 13 -89.93 -24.01 6.92
C ILE A 13 -90.88 -25.17 7.22
N GLU A 14 -91.74 -25.49 6.26
CA GLU A 14 -92.63 -26.65 6.35
C GLU A 14 -92.14 -27.75 5.40
N ARG A 15 -91.96 -28.95 5.95
CA ARG A 15 -91.49 -30.13 5.23
C ARG A 15 -92.65 -31.04 4.87
N LYS A 16 -92.80 -31.38 3.59
CA LYS A 16 -93.78 -32.37 3.12
C LYS A 16 -93.09 -33.55 2.46
N THR A 17 -93.46 -34.75 2.88
CA THR A 17 -92.98 -35.99 2.28
C THR A 17 -93.74 -36.30 1.00
N LEU A 18 -93.03 -36.26 -0.13
CA LEU A 18 -93.52 -36.64 -1.45
C LEU A 18 -93.56 -38.17 -1.54
N ILE A 19 -94.76 -38.73 -1.62
CA ILE A 19 -94.98 -40.15 -1.83
C ILE A 19 -94.89 -40.42 -3.34
N ALA A 20 -93.73 -40.91 -3.78
CA ALA A 20 -93.46 -41.56 -5.08
C ALA A 20 -94.14 -40.99 -6.35
N GLY A 21 -93.51 -39.98 -6.98
CA GLY A 21 -93.69 -39.62 -8.40
C GLY A 21 -94.86 -38.68 -8.70
N ASP A 22 -94.55 -37.50 -9.26
CA ASP A 22 -95.43 -36.41 -9.73
C ASP A 22 -96.71 -36.18 -8.90
N GLY A 23 -96.64 -35.24 -7.95
CA GLY A 23 -97.79 -34.85 -7.12
C GLY A 23 -98.11 -33.36 -7.23
N ASP A 24 -99.38 -33.03 -7.42
CA ASP A 24 -99.88 -31.67 -7.25
C ASP A 24 -99.90 -31.31 -5.76
N PHE A 25 -99.29 -30.18 -5.42
CA PHE A 25 -99.27 -29.67 -4.05
C PHE A 25 -99.92 -28.29 -3.99
N SER A 26 -100.71 -28.07 -2.95
CA SER A 26 -101.33 -26.78 -2.68
C SER A 26 -101.06 -26.40 -1.22
N ILE A 27 -100.41 -25.25 -1.04
CA ILE A 27 -100.30 -24.60 0.27
C ILE A 27 -101.11 -23.32 0.26
N THR A 28 -101.90 -23.16 1.30
CA THR A 28 -102.52 -21.88 1.61
C THR A 28 -101.67 -21.20 2.65
N PHE A 29 -101.23 -19.98 2.34
CA PHE A 29 -100.54 -19.13 3.29
C PHE A 29 -101.22 -17.75 3.29
N ILE A 30 -101.05 -17.01 4.38
CA ILE A 30 -101.49 -15.63 4.47
C ILE A 30 -100.21 -14.78 4.51
N PRO A 31 -99.91 -14.00 3.45
CA PRO A 31 -98.76 -13.11 3.46
C PRO A 31 -98.94 -12.08 4.59
N LYS A 32 -97.90 -11.90 5.40
CA LYS A 32 -97.92 -10.90 6.49
C LYS A 32 -97.72 -9.50 5.95
N THR A 33 -96.92 -9.36 4.89
CA THR A 33 -96.73 -8.11 4.16
C THR A 33 -96.90 -8.33 2.65
N PRO A 34 -97.21 -7.27 1.87
CA PRO A 34 -97.35 -7.39 0.41
C PRO A 34 -96.10 -7.90 -0.32
N ASP A 35 -94.92 -7.76 0.31
CA ASP A 35 -93.63 -8.13 -0.26
C ASP A 35 -93.11 -9.48 0.28
N ASP A 36 -93.94 -10.26 0.98
CA ASP A 36 -93.56 -11.58 1.47
C ASP A 36 -93.22 -12.51 0.30
N VAL A 37 -92.01 -13.08 0.35
CA VAL A 37 -91.49 -13.98 -0.68
C VAL A 37 -91.80 -15.43 -0.30
N ILE A 38 -92.40 -16.18 -1.23
CA ILE A 38 -92.49 -17.64 -1.16
C ILE A 38 -91.24 -18.20 -1.80
N THR A 39 -90.50 -19.01 -1.05
CA THR A 39 -89.31 -19.69 -1.58
C THR A 39 -89.55 -21.19 -1.62
N LEU A 40 -89.40 -21.76 -2.82
CA LEU A 40 -89.47 -23.20 -3.05
C LEU A 40 -88.04 -23.71 -3.20
N TYR A 41 -87.60 -24.59 -2.29
CA TYR A 41 -86.26 -25.14 -2.34
C TYR A 41 -86.21 -26.36 -3.27
N ASN A 42 -85.33 -26.29 -4.26
CA ASN A 42 -85.16 -27.36 -5.24
C ASN A 42 -84.53 -28.63 -4.62
N ALA A 43 -83.75 -28.48 -3.54
CA ALA A 43 -83.24 -29.58 -2.72
C ALA A 43 -83.48 -29.31 -1.21
N SER A 44 -83.67 -30.37 -0.41
CA SER A 44 -83.85 -30.26 1.04
C SER A 44 -82.67 -29.58 1.71
N ILE A 45 -82.93 -28.66 2.65
CA ILE A 45 -81.89 -27.96 3.41
C ILE A 45 -81.31 -28.81 4.57
N PHE A 46 -81.82 -30.03 4.76
CA PHE A 46 -81.26 -31.04 5.67
C PHE A 46 -80.50 -32.11 4.86
N PRO A 47 -79.41 -32.69 5.40
CA PRO A 47 -78.41 -33.48 4.63
C PRO A 47 -78.86 -34.90 4.23
N ASP A 48 -80.17 -35.15 4.19
CA ASP A 48 -80.79 -36.48 4.04
C ASP A 48 -81.44 -36.74 2.67
N MET A 49 -81.25 -35.85 1.69
CA MET A 49 -81.77 -36.06 0.32
C MET A 49 -80.68 -36.20 -0.75
N LEU A 50 -80.94 -37.09 -1.70
CA LEU A 50 -80.17 -37.35 -2.92
C LEU A 50 -81.09 -37.13 -4.15
N GLY A 51 -81.34 -35.89 -4.59
CA GLY A 51 -82.03 -35.58 -5.87
C GLY A 51 -82.69 -34.17 -5.99
N ASP A 52 -82.83 -33.68 -7.24
CA ASP A 52 -83.42 -32.37 -7.62
C ASP A 52 -84.94 -32.46 -7.92
N ASN A 53 -85.73 -31.41 -7.62
CA ASN A 53 -87.17 -31.28 -7.95
C ASN A 53 -87.42 -30.36 -9.18
N ILE A 54 -88.35 -30.71 -10.09
CA ILE A 54 -88.70 -29.88 -11.27
C ILE A 54 -90.12 -29.31 -11.13
N LEU A 55 -90.28 -27.98 -11.14
CA LEU A 55 -91.59 -27.31 -11.18
C LEU A 55 -92.04 -27.10 -12.63
N THR A 56 -93.17 -27.70 -13.03
CA THR A 56 -93.68 -27.60 -14.41
C THR A 56 -94.75 -26.53 -14.57
N GLN A 57 -95.56 -26.29 -13.55
CA GLN A 57 -96.66 -25.33 -13.58
C GLN A 57 -96.82 -24.66 -12.21
N LEU A 58 -97.00 -23.33 -12.22
CA LEU A 58 -97.32 -22.53 -11.04
C LEU A 58 -98.55 -21.68 -11.34
N ARG A 59 -99.56 -21.73 -10.46
CA ARG A 59 -100.71 -20.83 -10.51
C ARG A 59 -100.88 -20.17 -9.14
N LEU A 60 -100.92 -18.85 -9.15
CA LEU A 60 -101.38 -18.06 -8.02
C LEU A 60 -102.84 -17.69 -8.28
N VAL A 61 -103.74 -18.12 -7.39
CA VAL A 61 -105.14 -17.71 -7.41
C VAL A 61 -105.38 -16.90 -6.16
N HIS A 62 -105.76 -15.63 -6.32
CA HIS A 62 -106.24 -14.85 -5.20
C HIS A 62 -107.66 -15.32 -4.86
N GLY A 63 -107.92 -15.63 -3.60
CA GLY A 63 -109.22 -16.16 -3.16
C GLY A 63 -109.05 -17.34 -2.22
N SER A 64 -110.14 -17.76 -1.59
CA SER A 64 -110.14 -18.89 -0.66
C SER A 64 -110.09 -20.25 -1.36
N ASP A 65 -110.42 -20.35 -2.66
CA ASP A 65 -110.52 -21.61 -3.42
C ASP A 65 -110.18 -21.45 -4.93
N PRO A 66 -109.61 -22.46 -5.63
CA PRO A 66 -109.19 -22.35 -7.04
C PRO A 66 -110.31 -22.64 -8.08
N GLY A 67 -110.46 -21.81 -9.14
CA GLY A 67 -111.55 -21.94 -10.15
C GLY A 67 -111.13 -22.08 -11.64
N PRO A 68 -111.98 -22.65 -12.55
CA PRO A 68 -111.67 -22.95 -13.97
C PRO A 68 -112.17 -21.91 -15.02
N TYR A 69 -111.77 -22.05 -16.28
CA TYR A 69 -111.73 -21.01 -17.35
C TYR A 69 -112.76 -21.21 -18.50
N ILE A 70 -113.60 -20.22 -18.90
CA ILE A 70 -114.51 -20.30 -20.09
C ILE A 70 -114.89 -18.93 -20.73
N LYS A 71 -115.21 -18.91 -22.04
CA LYS A 71 -115.66 -17.76 -22.89
C LYS A 71 -116.73 -18.19 -23.94
N ASN A 72 -117.80 -17.41 -24.26
CA ASN A 72 -118.53 -17.50 -25.59
C ASN A 72 -119.59 -16.40 -25.94
N THR A 73 -119.96 -16.34 -27.24
CA THR A 73 -120.87 -15.49 -28.07
C THR A 73 -122.18 -16.17 -28.53
N SER A 74 -123.28 -15.43 -28.87
CA SER A 74 -124.29 -15.68 -29.97
C SER A 74 -125.53 -14.70 -29.88
N GLU A 75 -126.07 -14.05 -30.95
CA GLU A 75 -127.17 -14.44 -31.91
C GLU A 75 -128.61 -14.01 -31.50
N ALA A 76 -129.68 -13.89 -32.32
CA ALA A 76 -129.88 -13.86 -33.77
C ALA A 76 -131.23 -13.25 -34.26
N SER A 77 -131.99 -12.45 -33.48
CA SER A 77 -133.33 -11.98 -33.94
C SER A 77 -133.49 -10.45 -34.10
N ARG A 78 -132.80 -9.62 -33.29
CA ARG A 78 -132.52 -8.20 -33.63
C ARG A 78 -131.72 -8.06 -34.94
N ILE A 79 -131.08 -9.17 -35.33
CA ILE A 79 -130.28 -9.36 -36.52
C ILE A 79 -131.05 -9.02 -37.81
N ALA A 80 -132.34 -9.32 -37.97
CA ALA A 80 -132.98 -9.08 -39.28
C ALA A 80 -133.16 -7.58 -39.62
N GLN A 81 -133.51 -6.74 -38.63
CA GLN A 81 -133.64 -5.29 -38.84
C GLN A 81 -132.29 -4.57 -38.85
N ILE A 82 -131.34 -5.06 -38.05
CA ILE A 82 -129.93 -4.67 -38.18
C ILE A 82 -129.40 -5.04 -39.58
N PHE A 83 -129.84 -6.14 -40.21
CA PHE A 83 -129.35 -6.56 -41.52
C PHE A 83 -129.68 -5.57 -42.65
N ASN A 84 -130.87 -4.95 -42.63
CA ASN A 84 -131.20 -3.90 -43.62
C ASN A 84 -130.40 -2.61 -43.36
N HIS A 85 -130.22 -2.20 -42.10
CA HIS A 85 -129.35 -1.08 -41.76
C HIS A 85 -127.86 -1.40 -41.99
N LEU A 86 -127.40 -2.64 -41.81
CA LEU A 86 -126.04 -3.10 -42.09
C LEU A 86 -125.77 -3.21 -43.58
N GLN A 87 -126.76 -3.49 -44.43
CA GLN A 87 -126.56 -3.43 -45.88
C GLN A 87 -126.28 -2.00 -46.34
N GLN A 88 -127.02 -1.02 -45.79
CA GLN A 88 -126.74 0.39 -46.03
C GLN A 88 -125.37 0.79 -45.44
N PHE A 89 -125.07 0.37 -44.20
CA PHE A 89 -123.78 0.61 -43.54
C PHE A 89 -122.60 -0.08 -44.24
N ARG A 90 -122.81 -1.25 -44.87
CA ARG A 90 -121.81 -1.98 -45.68
C ARG A 90 -121.54 -1.25 -46.98
N LEU A 91 -122.52 -0.59 -47.59
CA LEU A 91 -122.27 0.25 -48.77
C LEU A 91 -121.39 1.45 -48.38
N ASP A 92 -121.69 2.09 -47.25
CA ASP A 92 -120.87 3.18 -46.71
C ASP A 92 -119.46 2.71 -46.30
N PHE A 93 -119.34 1.52 -45.70
CA PHE A 93 -118.03 0.90 -45.39
C PHE A 93 -117.28 0.37 -46.61
N THR A 94 -117.96 -0.01 -47.69
CA THR A 94 -117.29 -0.40 -48.94
C THR A 94 -116.66 0.83 -49.59
N SER A 95 -117.34 1.98 -49.52
CA SER A 95 -116.76 3.28 -49.89
C SER A 95 -115.58 3.67 -48.98
N LEU A 96 -115.72 3.49 -47.66
CA LEU A 96 -114.65 3.83 -46.71
C LEU A 96 -113.44 2.87 -46.79
N ARG A 97 -113.68 1.58 -47.07
CA ARG A 97 -112.66 0.56 -47.30
C ARG A 97 -111.93 0.78 -48.62
N GLY A 98 -112.63 1.19 -49.68
CA GLY A 98 -111.98 1.59 -50.93
C GLY A 98 -110.97 2.74 -50.70
N ASP A 99 -111.34 3.71 -49.87
CA ASP A 99 -110.46 4.82 -49.47
C ASP A 99 -109.28 4.35 -48.59
N LEU A 100 -109.53 3.46 -47.63
CA LEU A 100 -108.48 2.91 -46.74
C LEU A 100 -107.52 1.95 -47.47
N GLU A 101 -108.02 1.11 -48.39
CA GLU A 101 -107.19 0.25 -49.26
C GLU A 101 -106.34 1.11 -50.20
N SER A 102 -106.90 2.21 -50.73
CA SER A 102 -106.16 3.20 -51.50
C SER A 102 -105.04 3.86 -50.67
N GLN A 103 -105.31 4.23 -49.41
CA GLN A 103 -104.29 4.78 -48.49
C GLN A 103 -103.22 3.75 -48.08
N ILE A 104 -103.59 2.48 -47.88
CA ILE A 104 -102.64 1.40 -47.57
C ILE A 104 -101.76 1.08 -48.78
N VAL A 105 -102.31 1.05 -50.00
CA VAL A 105 -101.53 0.89 -51.24
C VAL A 105 -100.59 2.08 -51.45
N LEU A 106 -101.07 3.31 -51.24
CA LEU A 106 -100.23 4.52 -51.29
C LEU A 106 -99.10 4.48 -50.25
N SER A 107 -99.37 4.03 -49.01
CA SER A 107 -98.37 3.89 -47.94
C SER A 107 -97.35 2.78 -48.23
N ARG A 108 -97.79 1.63 -48.76
CA ARG A 108 -96.92 0.49 -49.11
C ARG A 108 -96.01 0.81 -50.31
N THR A 109 -96.53 1.56 -51.28
CA THR A 109 -95.76 2.03 -52.45
C THR A 109 -94.78 3.15 -52.03
N GLY A 110 -95.18 4.02 -51.09
CA GLY A 110 -94.30 5.04 -50.50
C GLY A 110 -93.18 4.48 -49.61
N LEU A 111 -93.43 3.38 -48.89
CA LEU A 111 -92.40 2.66 -48.12
C LEU A 111 -91.41 1.92 -49.01
N LEU A 112 -91.84 1.30 -50.12
CA LEU A 112 -90.93 0.65 -51.07
C LEU A 112 -89.99 1.64 -51.78
N ALA A 113 -90.49 2.84 -52.11
CA ALA A 113 -89.72 3.91 -52.74
C ALA A 113 -88.61 4.51 -51.84
N GLN A 114 -88.59 4.19 -50.54
CA GLN A 114 -87.52 4.62 -49.62
C GLN A 114 -86.32 3.67 -49.63
N PHE A 115 -86.46 2.43 -50.09
CA PHE A 115 -85.40 1.41 -50.02
C PHE A 115 -84.79 1.03 -51.37
N VAL A 116 -85.44 1.41 -52.48
CA VAL A 116 -85.05 1.01 -53.84
C VAL A 116 -85.17 2.23 -54.77
N ASP A 117 -84.14 2.51 -55.57
CA ASP A 117 -84.23 3.53 -56.62
C ASP A 117 -84.98 3.01 -57.87
N ASN A 118 -85.24 3.88 -58.86
CA ASN A 118 -85.97 3.54 -60.09
C ASN A 118 -85.30 2.43 -60.95
N ASN A 119 -84.13 1.93 -60.54
CA ASN A 119 -83.35 0.91 -61.24
C ASN A 119 -83.18 -0.40 -60.43
N ASN A 120 -83.96 -0.60 -59.37
CA ASN A 120 -83.98 -1.83 -58.55
C ASN A 120 -82.72 -2.09 -57.67
N ASN A 121 -81.96 -1.05 -57.31
CA ASN A 121 -80.79 -1.14 -56.42
C ASN A 121 -81.06 -0.59 -55.00
N VAL A 122 -80.40 -1.15 -53.97
CA VAL A 122 -80.47 -0.67 -52.58
C VAL A 122 -79.62 0.61 -52.42
N ARG A 123 -80.20 1.70 -51.92
CA ARG A 123 -79.56 3.02 -51.78
C ARG A 123 -78.43 3.06 -50.73
N THR A 124 -77.20 3.20 -51.22
CA THR A 124 -76.09 4.11 -50.79
C THR A 124 -75.62 4.30 -49.33
N ASP A 125 -76.04 3.53 -48.33
CA ASP A 125 -75.53 3.76 -46.95
C ASP A 125 -74.31 2.90 -46.56
N ILE A 126 -74.18 1.68 -47.06
CA ILE A 126 -73.08 0.77 -46.65
C ILE A 126 -71.70 1.23 -47.16
N ALA A 127 -71.61 1.71 -48.41
CA ALA A 127 -70.35 2.20 -48.97
C ALA A 127 -69.88 3.53 -48.34
N SER A 128 -70.83 4.41 -47.96
CA SER A 128 -70.53 5.68 -47.29
C SER A 128 -70.02 5.47 -45.86
N ILE A 129 -70.58 4.48 -45.15
CA ILE A 129 -70.15 4.09 -43.81
C ILE A 129 -68.74 3.46 -43.85
N ALA A 130 -68.46 2.59 -44.82
CA ALA A 130 -67.12 2.00 -44.99
C ALA A 130 -66.05 3.06 -45.29
N GLY A 131 -66.36 4.05 -46.14
CA GLY A 131 -65.45 5.17 -46.44
C GLY A 131 -65.16 6.06 -45.22
N LYS A 132 -66.16 6.31 -44.38
CA LYS A 132 -66.00 7.09 -43.13
C LYS A 132 -65.23 6.34 -42.05
N LEU A 133 -65.35 5.01 -41.99
CA LEU A 133 -64.58 4.18 -41.06
C LEU A 133 -63.09 4.13 -41.45
N LEU A 134 -62.77 3.99 -42.75
CA LEU A 134 -61.39 4.02 -43.22
C LEU A 134 -60.73 5.39 -43.00
N SER A 135 -61.42 6.49 -43.32
CA SER A 135 -60.86 7.83 -43.16
C SER A 135 -60.60 8.20 -41.69
N LYS A 136 -61.44 7.72 -40.78
CA LYS A 136 -61.26 7.91 -39.33
C LYS A 136 -60.14 7.04 -38.76
N ALA A 137 -59.95 5.83 -39.29
CA ALA A 137 -58.85 4.95 -38.89
C ALA A 137 -57.47 5.48 -39.35
N SER A 138 -57.37 5.99 -40.58
CA SER A 138 -56.11 6.53 -41.12
C SER A 138 -55.71 7.86 -40.47
N SER A 139 -56.64 8.82 -40.32
CA SER A 139 -56.35 10.12 -39.68
C SER A 139 -55.92 9.97 -38.21
N THR A 140 -56.56 9.09 -37.45
CA THR A 140 -56.23 8.88 -36.03
C THR A 140 -54.88 8.19 -35.82
N ALA A 141 -54.44 7.36 -36.78
CA ALA A 141 -53.15 6.69 -36.71
C ALA A 141 -51.99 7.65 -37.04
N ASP A 142 -52.09 8.41 -38.13
CA ASP A 142 -51.01 9.31 -38.57
C ASP A 142 -50.83 10.51 -37.65
N ASP A 143 -51.91 11.11 -37.14
CA ASP A 143 -51.83 12.26 -36.22
C ASP A 143 -51.24 11.87 -34.87
N LYS A 144 -51.59 10.68 -34.34
CA LYS A 144 -51.02 10.17 -33.08
C LYS A 144 -49.56 9.79 -33.24
N VAL A 145 -49.20 9.09 -34.32
CA VAL A 145 -47.81 8.68 -34.58
C VAL A 145 -46.91 9.90 -34.81
N SER A 146 -47.39 10.92 -35.53
CA SER A 146 -46.65 12.16 -35.75
C SER A 146 -46.47 12.96 -34.46
N SER A 147 -47.52 13.08 -33.63
CA SER A 147 -47.41 13.78 -32.34
C SER A 147 -46.46 13.10 -31.36
N LEU A 148 -46.47 11.76 -31.29
CA LEU A 148 -45.57 10.98 -30.43
C LEU A 148 -44.12 11.11 -30.89
N ARG A 149 -43.88 11.10 -32.21
CA ARG A 149 -42.54 11.27 -32.77
C ARG A 149 -41.99 12.67 -32.51
N GLU A 150 -42.78 13.71 -32.75
CA GLU A 150 -42.37 15.10 -32.46
C GLU A 150 -42.16 15.37 -30.97
N GLN A 151 -43.00 14.80 -30.09
CA GLN A 151 -42.79 14.91 -28.64
C GLN A 151 -41.51 14.19 -28.21
N THR A 152 -41.24 13.01 -28.76
CA THR A 152 -40.04 12.23 -28.43
C THR A 152 -38.78 12.94 -28.90
N GLU A 153 -38.76 13.45 -30.14
CA GLU A 153 -37.64 14.25 -30.66
C GLU A 153 -37.42 15.51 -29.82
N ARG A 154 -38.48 16.23 -29.44
CA ARG A 154 -38.37 17.41 -28.56
C ARG A 154 -37.87 17.06 -27.16
N MET A 155 -38.33 15.97 -26.55
CA MET A 155 -37.87 15.54 -25.23
C MET A 155 -36.41 15.09 -25.23
N ILE A 156 -35.97 14.41 -26.30
CA ILE A 156 -34.56 14.01 -26.46
C ILE A 156 -33.71 15.25 -26.69
N LEU A 157 -34.11 16.15 -27.59
CA LEU A 157 -33.36 17.37 -27.89
C LEU A 157 -33.24 18.25 -26.65
N ASP A 158 -34.35 18.54 -25.96
CA ASP A 158 -34.38 19.36 -24.74
C ASP A 158 -33.52 18.73 -23.63
N LYS A 159 -33.56 17.40 -23.47
CA LYS A 159 -32.73 16.73 -22.48
C LYS A 159 -31.24 16.83 -22.81
N VAL A 160 -30.85 16.72 -24.08
CA VAL A 160 -29.43 16.77 -24.50
C VAL A 160 -28.89 18.20 -24.60
N THR A 161 -29.72 19.18 -24.97
CA THR A 161 -29.31 20.57 -25.15
C THR A 161 -29.65 21.47 -23.97
N SER A 162 -30.34 20.96 -22.94
CA SER A 162 -30.62 21.75 -21.74
C SER A 162 -29.33 22.24 -21.10
N HIS A 163 -29.36 23.50 -20.67
CA HIS A 163 -28.29 24.19 -19.95
C HIS A 163 -27.82 23.42 -18.70
N ASN A 164 -28.65 22.51 -18.20
CA ASN A 164 -28.32 21.67 -17.05
C ASN A 164 -27.12 20.75 -17.33
N TYR A 165 -27.00 20.14 -18.51
CA TYR A 165 -25.86 19.26 -18.82
C TYR A 165 -24.55 20.05 -19.07
N GLU A 166 -24.62 21.18 -19.78
CA GLU A 166 -23.47 22.10 -19.86
C GLU A 166 -23.06 22.61 -18.48
N SER A 167 -24.03 22.94 -17.61
CA SER A 167 -23.75 23.44 -16.27
C SER A 167 -23.12 22.37 -15.38
N ILE A 168 -23.52 21.11 -15.48
CA ILE A 168 -22.92 20.00 -14.72
C ILE A 168 -21.48 19.78 -15.18
N TYR A 169 -21.23 19.79 -16.49
CA TYR A 169 -19.87 19.63 -17.02
C TYR A 169 -18.97 20.81 -16.63
N LYS A 170 -19.45 22.05 -16.78
CA LYS A 170 -18.73 23.26 -16.36
C LYS A 170 -18.52 23.29 -14.84
N GLN A 171 -19.53 22.96 -14.03
CA GLN A 171 -19.41 22.89 -12.57
C GLN A 171 -18.41 21.83 -12.12
N GLN A 172 -18.37 20.65 -12.77
CA GLN A 172 -17.38 19.63 -12.44
C GLN A 172 -15.96 20.07 -12.84
N ALA A 173 -15.79 20.66 -14.02
CA ALA A 173 -14.50 21.22 -14.45
C ALA A 173 -14.02 22.36 -13.53
N ASP A 174 -14.91 23.28 -13.16
CA ASP A 174 -14.63 24.37 -12.24
C ASP A 174 -14.33 23.86 -10.82
N SER A 175 -15.02 22.80 -10.37
CA SER A 175 -14.76 22.17 -9.07
C SER A 175 -13.38 21.50 -9.04
N ILE A 176 -12.97 20.83 -10.11
CA ILE A 176 -11.62 20.25 -10.25
C ILE A 176 -10.58 21.37 -10.26
N LEU A 177 -10.82 22.42 -11.05
CA LEU A 177 -9.92 23.56 -11.15
C LEU A 177 -9.80 24.34 -9.83
N ALA A 178 -10.91 24.49 -9.09
CA ALA A 178 -10.93 25.11 -7.77
C ALA A 178 -10.16 24.27 -6.74
N ALA A 179 -10.29 22.94 -6.78
CA ALA A 179 -9.53 22.04 -5.91
C ALA A 179 -8.00 22.08 -6.18
N LEU A 180 -7.61 22.40 -7.41
CA LEU A 180 -6.20 22.52 -7.80
C LEU A 180 -5.61 23.92 -7.54
N ARG A 181 -6.42 24.95 -7.29
CA ARG A 181 -5.99 26.35 -7.08
C ARG A 181 -5.64 26.66 -5.63
N GLN A 182 -4.64 27.50 -5.45
CA GLN A 182 -4.21 27.96 -4.13
C GLN A 182 -5.24 28.96 -3.57
N PRO A 183 -5.72 28.78 -2.33
CA PRO A 183 -6.65 29.72 -1.71
C PRO A 183 -6.10 31.16 -1.76
N GLY A 184 -6.87 32.08 -2.35
CA GLY A 184 -6.49 33.49 -2.48
C GLY A 184 -5.55 33.84 -3.65
N LYS A 185 -5.14 32.87 -4.49
CA LYS A 185 -4.33 33.11 -5.69
C LYS A 185 -4.89 32.31 -6.89
N PRO A 186 -5.86 32.86 -7.63
CA PRO A 186 -6.58 32.14 -8.69
C PRO A 186 -5.67 31.64 -9.85
N ASP A 187 -4.48 32.23 -10.02
CA ASP A 187 -3.52 31.82 -11.05
C ASP A 187 -2.44 30.85 -10.54
N ALA A 188 -2.44 30.51 -9.24
CA ALA A 188 -1.45 29.61 -8.64
C ALA A 188 -2.09 28.25 -8.29
N LEU A 189 -1.46 27.16 -8.72
CA LEU A 189 -1.91 25.80 -8.43
C LEU A 189 -1.21 25.23 -7.17
N VAL A 190 -1.93 24.47 -6.33
CA VAL A 190 -1.43 23.81 -5.10
C VAL A 190 -0.73 22.48 -5.42
N SER A 191 -1.22 21.77 -6.44
CA SER A 191 -0.66 20.53 -6.95
C SER A 191 -0.66 20.59 -8.46
N VAL A 192 0.49 20.34 -9.08
CA VAL A 192 0.64 20.31 -10.53
C VAL A 192 1.06 18.89 -10.90
N LEU A 193 0.19 18.16 -11.58
CA LEU A 193 0.53 17.03 -12.46
C LEU A 193 0.39 17.58 -13.88
N ASN A 194 1.44 18.26 -14.37
CA ASN A 194 1.43 18.82 -15.72
C ASN A 194 2.19 17.86 -16.63
N LEU A 195 1.48 17.33 -17.62
CA LEU A 195 2.06 16.59 -18.73
C LEU A 195 2.60 17.62 -19.72
N THR A 196 3.88 17.97 -19.60
CA THR A 196 4.56 18.80 -20.59
C THR A 196 5.05 17.90 -21.73
N PRO A 197 5.42 18.47 -22.90
CA PRO A 197 6.15 17.73 -23.93
C PRO A 197 7.45 17.08 -23.42
N GLU A 198 7.99 17.56 -22.30
CA GLU A 198 9.21 17.06 -21.64
C GLU A 198 8.92 16.05 -20.51
N GLY A 199 7.64 15.71 -20.25
CA GLY A 199 7.24 14.71 -19.27
C GLY A 199 6.34 15.25 -18.15
N VAL A 200 6.19 14.46 -17.09
CA VAL A 200 5.33 14.80 -15.95
C VAL A 200 6.13 15.60 -14.93
N ARG A 201 5.72 16.85 -14.66
CA ARG A 201 6.22 17.62 -13.52
C ARG A 201 5.29 17.42 -12.32
N ILE A 202 5.84 16.94 -11.20
CA ILE A 202 5.16 16.87 -9.90
C ILE A 202 5.71 17.97 -9.00
N LYS A 203 4.84 18.86 -8.51
CA LYS A 203 5.19 19.89 -7.53
C LYS A 203 4.08 20.01 -6.51
N GLY A 204 4.43 19.95 -5.23
CA GLY A 204 3.52 20.16 -4.11
C GLY A 204 4.29 20.59 -2.86
N LYS A 205 3.56 21.02 -1.82
CA LYS A 205 4.14 21.29 -0.49
C LYS A 205 4.68 20.01 0.16
N VAL A 206 4.02 18.89 -0.12
CA VAL A 206 4.39 17.53 0.31
C VAL A 206 4.21 16.63 -0.91
N ILE A 207 5.20 15.76 -1.16
CA ILE A 207 5.11 14.67 -2.12
C ILE A 207 5.42 13.41 -1.31
N ASP A 208 4.40 12.59 -1.10
CA ASP A 208 4.51 11.32 -0.37
C ASP A 208 4.53 10.18 -1.39
N LEU A 209 5.49 9.26 -1.26
CA LEU A 209 5.73 8.16 -2.18
C LEU A 209 5.85 6.87 -1.36
N ASP A 210 4.74 6.17 -1.17
CA ASP A 210 4.59 4.99 -0.30
C ASP A 210 4.80 3.66 -1.05
N GLY A 211 5.64 3.67 -2.09
CA GLY A 211 5.91 2.47 -2.90
C GLY A 211 7.32 2.48 -3.47
N ASP A 212 7.67 1.44 -4.24
CA ASP A 212 8.98 1.35 -4.89
C ASP A 212 9.14 2.46 -5.93
N VAL A 213 9.97 3.46 -5.62
CA VAL A 213 10.29 4.56 -6.53
C VAL A 213 11.60 4.25 -7.25
N ASN A 214 11.49 3.76 -8.48
CA ASN A 214 12.65 3.58 -9.35
C ASN A 214 12.96 4.89 -10.08
N ILE A 215 14.11 5.49 -9.78
CA ILE A 215 14.60 6.68 -10.45
C ILE A 215 15.71 6.28 -11.42
N ASP A 216 15.43 6.38 -12.72
CA ASP A 216 16.43 6.13 -13.74
C ASP A 216 17.34 7.35 -14.00
N SER A 217 18.39 7.10 -14.77
CA SER A 217 19.66 7.84 -14.85
C SER A 217 19.64 9.37 -15.06
N ALA A 218 18.51 10.01 -15.34
CA ALA A 218 18.46 11.46 -15.56
C ALA A 218 18.39 12.28 -14.25
N PHE A 219 17.60 11.86 -13.26
CA PHE A 219 17.40 12.61 -12.01
C PHE A 219 18.49 12.33 -10.96
N ALA A 220 19.05 11.11 -10.97
CA ALA A 220 20.04 10.67 -9.99
C ALA A 220 21.40 11.39 -10.07
N LYS A 221 21.69 12.15 -11.15
CA LYS A 221 22.96 12.88 -11.28
C LYS A 221 23.13 13.99 -10.24
N LYS A 222 22.04 14.54 -9.71
CA LYS A 222 22.09 15.64 -8.73
C LYS A 222 20.85 15.66 -7.85
N LEU A 223 20.87 14.90 -6.77
CA LEU A 223 19.95 15.10 -5.66
C LEU A 223 20.47 16.25 -4.79
N THR A 224 19.64 17.26 -4.55
CA THR A 224 19.93 18.33 -3.57
C THR A 224 18.82 18.31 -2.54
N THR A 225 19.16 18.00 -1.29
CA THR A 225 18.23 17.97 -0.15
C THR A 225 18.91 18.56 1.07
N GLU A 226 18.14 19.14 1.99
CA GLU A 226 18.64 19.61 3.29
C GLU A 226 18.96 18.45 4.23
N SER A 227 18.18 17.36 4.15
CA SER A 227 18.37 16.15 4.95
C SER A 227 17.95 14.90 4.16
N LEU A 228 18.68 13.81 4.33
CA LEU A 228 18.32 12.48 3.84
C LEU A 228 18.38 11.51 5.03
N SER A 229 17.23 10.96 5.43
CA SER A 229 17.13 9.90 6.43
C SER A 229 16.82 8.60 5.71
N ALA A 230 17.77 7.68 5.69
CA ALA A 230 17.65 6.39 5.03
C ALA A 230 18.32 5.30 5.89
N GLU A 231 17.82 4.06 5.78
CA GLU A 231 18.45 2.90 6.44
C GLU A 231 19.78 2.55 5.78
N ASN A 232 19.80 2.55 4.44
CA ASN A 232 20.97 2.22 3.64
C ASN A 232 21.24 3.33 2.61
N ILE A 233 22.51 3.73 2.51
CA ILE A 233 23.01 4.64 1.47
C ILE A 233 24.21 3.96 0.83
N GLU A 234 24.04 3.49 -0.40
CA GLU A 234 25.12 2.92 -1.20
C GLU A 234 25.68 3.99 -2.14
N ALA A 235 26.96 4.33 -1.97
CA ALA A 235 27.64 5.28 -2.83
C ALA A 235 28.98 4.71 -3.28
N VAL A 236 29.26 4.75 -4.59
CA VAL A 236 30.57 4.38 -5.14
C VAL A 236 31.65 5.37 -4.67
N MET A 237 31.27 6.65 -4.51
CA MET A 237 32.14 7.71 -4.01
C MET A 237 31.30 8.72 -3.22
N GLY A 238 31.66 8.95 -1.96
CA GLY A 238 31.05 9.96 -1.11
C GLY A 238 32.08 11.01 -0.70
N ASN A 239 31.73 12.29 -0.82
CA ASN A 239 32.49 13.40 -0.24
C ASN A 239 31.68 13.96 0.93
N PHE A 240 32.11 13.67 2.15
CA PHE A 240 31.44 14.09 3.37
C PHE A 240 32.31 15.13 4.09
N GLY A 241 31.71 16.26 4.47
CA GLY A 241 32.40 17.25 5.32
C GLY A 241 32.64 16.74 6.73
N SER A 242 31.72 15.92 7.26
CA SER A 242 31.83 15.26 8.55
C SER A 242 31.09 13.93 8.53
N ILE A 243 31.65 12.91 9.20
CA ILE A 243 30.99 11.62 9.42
C ILE A 243 30.90 11.39 10.92
N VAL A 244 29.69 11.14 11.41
CA VAL A 244 29.43 10.68 12.78
C VAL A 244 28.84 9.28 12.67
N ALA A 245 29.58 8.28 13.15
CA ALA A 245 29.18 6.88 13.05
C ALA A 245 29.44 6.17 14.37
N GLN A 246 28.54 5.26 14.77
CA GLN A 246 28.76 4.38 15.92
C GLN A 246 29.79 3.29 15.62
N LYS A 247 29.76 2.76 14.39
CA LYS A 247 30.72 1.79 13.87
C LYS A 247 31.13 2.22 12.47
N LEU A 248 32.45 2.23 12.24
CA LEU A 248 33.02 2.38 10.91
C LEU A 248 33.77 1.08 10.60
N ASP A 249 33.19 0.25 9.75
CA ASP A 249 33.81 -1.00 9.29
C ASP A 249 34.64 -0.72 8.03
N VAL A 250 35.96 -0.83 8.13
CA VAL A 250 36.90 -0.38 7.09
C VAL A 250 37.98 -1.41 6.84
N ASN A 251 38.16 -1.76 5.56
CA ASN A 251 39.32 -2.54 5.12
C ASN A 251 40.57 -1.65 4.95
N LYS A 252 40.39 -0.38 4.60
CA LYS A 252 41.46 0.58 4.36
C LYS A 252 40.98 2.01 4.59
N ILE A 253 41.75 2.79 5.34
CA ILE A 253 41.65 4.25 5.42
C ILE A 253 42.99 4.80 4.89
N SER A 254 42.94 5.74 3.95
CA SER A 254 44.14 6.42 3.43
C SER A 254 43.92 7.93 3.39
N GLY A 255 44.92 8.68 3.81
CA GLY A 255 44.95 10.13 3.75
C GLY A 255 46.34 10.65 4.11
N ASN A 256 46.61 11.92 3.79
CA ASN A 256 47.93 12.52 4.06
C ASN A 256 48.17 12.79 5.56
N LYS A 257 47.08 12.99 6.32
CA LYS A 257 47.13 13.33 7.75
C LYS A 257 45.88 12.79 8.44
N SER A 258 46.08 12.27 9.64
CA SER A 258 45.02 11.98 10.60
C SER A 258 45.35 12.66 11.92
N GLU A 259 44.33 13.17 12.60
CA GLU A 259 44.46 13.74 13.92
C GLU A 259 43.49 13.02 14.85
N PHE A 260 44.04 12.33 15.83
CA PHE A 260 43.27 11.67 16.87
C PHE A 260 43.68 12.26 18.21
N LEU A 261 42.71 12.72 19.01
CA LEU A 261 42.96 13.09 20.40
C LEU A 261 43.35 11.86 21.22
N GLN A 262 42.73 10.72 20.90
CA GLN A 262 43.04 9.41 21.45
C GLN A 262 42.78 8.35 20.39
N SER A 263 43.69 7.37 20.27
CA SER A 263 43.52 6.18 19.45
C SER A 263 43.85 4.96 20.31
N LEU A 264 42.99 3.93 20.24
CA LEU A 264 43.14 2.71 21.01
C LEU A 264 43.05 1.51 20.06
N TRP A 265 44.12 0.74 19.95
CA TRP A 265 44.14 -0.51 19.20
C TRP A 265 44.24 -1.63 20.21
N ARG A 266 43.17 -2.42 20.35
CA ARG A 266 43.03 -3.39 21.42
C ARG A 266 42.78 -4.77 20.83
N ASP A 267 43.49 -5.74 21.37
CA ASP A 267 43.10 -7.16 21.38
C ASP A 267 42.75 -7.57 22.83
N THR A 268 42.33 -8.81 23.03
CA THR A 268 41.91 -9.38 24.30
C THR A 268 42.94 -9.19 25.42
N THR A 269 44.23 -9.21 25.08
CA THR A 269 45.34 -9.19 26.05
C THR A 269 46.37 -8.10 25.81
N SER A 270 46.33 -7.41 24.67
CA SER A 270 47.29 -6.35 24.33
C SER A 270 46.59 -5.07 23.87
N VAL A 271 47.23 -3.93 24.11
CA VAL A 271 46.70 -2.61 23.78
C VAL A 271 47.81 -1.71 23.28
N VAL A 272 47.58 -1.01 22.17
CA VAL A 272 48.34 0.19 21.79
C VAL A 272 47.45 1.40 22.02
N GLU A 273 47.89 2.29 22.89
CA GLU A 273 47.25 3.56 23.17
C GLU A 273 48.11 4.71 22.66
N VAL A 274 47.49 5.61 21.89
CA VAL A 274 48.09 6.89 21.48
C VAL A 274 47.23 8.00 22.07
N ASN A 275 47.80 8.81 22.95
CA ASN A 275 47.10 9.92 23.62
C ASN A 275 48.07 11.07 23.91
N GLY A 276 47.61 12.09 24.65
CA GLY A 276 48.42 13.26 25.02
C GLY A 276 49.68 12.96 25.85
N LYS A 277 49.85 11.75 26.38
CA LYS A 277 51.06 11.30 27.11
C LYS A 277 52.10 10.63 26.21
N GLY A 278 51.72 10.23 25.00
CA GLY A 278 52.58 9.54 24.04
C GLY A 278 51.96 8.25 23.48
N ILE A 279 52.82 7.30 23.13
CA ILE A 279 52.46 5.98 22.62
C ILE A 279 52.79 4.94 23.68
N THR A 280 51.82 4.14 24.09
CA THR A 280 52.01 3.04 25.05
C THR A 280 51.49 1.75 24.44
N ALA A 281 52.38 0.77 24.28
CA ALA A 281 52.01 -0.61 23.94
C ALA A 281 52.06 -1.45 25.23
N ILE A 282 50.92 -1.98 25.65
CA ILE A 282 50.75 -2.91 26.76
C ILE A 282 50.75 -4.33 26.19
N HIS A 283 51.66 -5.15 26.69
CA HIS A 283 51.87 -6.52 26.27
C HIS A 283 51.01 -7.50 27.08
N ASN A 284 50.90 -8.74 26.60
CA ASN A 284 50.05 -9.78 27.22
C ASN A 284 50.46 -10.15 28.65
N ASP A 285 51.74 -9.96 28.99
CA ASP A 285 52.30 -10.19 30.33
C ASP A 285 52.12 -8.97 31.26
N GLY A 286 51.52 -7.88 30.77
CA GLY A 286 51.31 -6.64 31.50
C GLY A 286 52.51 -5.69 31.54
N SER A 287 53.63 -6.05 30.91
CA SER A 287 54.73 -5.10 30.64
C SER A 287 54.33 -4.08 29.58
N LYS A 288 55.09 -2.98 29.47
CA LYS A 288 54.79 -1.88 28.54
C LYS A 288 56.01 -1.41 27.77
N THR A 289 55.82 -1.09 26.50
CA THR A 289 56.74 -0.28 25.70
C THR A 289 56.16 1.12 25.53
N MET A 290 56.91 2.14 25.92
CA MET A 290 56.41 3.50 25.99
C MET A 290 57.31 4.46 25.22
N ILE A 291 56.72 5.31 24.37
CA ILE A 291 57.33 6.50 23.78
C ILE A 291 56.61 7.71 24.37
N THR A 292 57.26 8.43 25.25
CA THR A 292 56.68 9.59 25.95
C THR A 292 57.60 10.79 25.87
N ALA A 293 57.23 11.90 26.49
CA ALA A 293 58.13 13.04 26.69
C ALA A 293 59.42 12.66 27.43
N GLU A 294 59.42 11.55 28.18
CA GLU A 294 60.59 11.03 28.90
C GLU A 294 61.49 10.10 28.04
N GLY A 295 61.10 9.81 26.80
CA GLY A 295 61.85 8.97 25.85
C GLY A 295 61.20 7.62 25.57
N LEU A 296 62.00 6.69 25.05
CA LEU A 296 61.63 5.31 24.72
C LEU A 296 62.14 4.35 25.80
N TYR A 297 61.24 3.67 26.51
CA TYR A 297 61.60 2.74 27.59
C TYR A 297 60.61 1.60 27.76
N HIS A 298 61.08 0.53 28.39
CA HIS A 298 60.30 -0.63 28.81
C HIS A 298 59.94 -0.50 30.29
N GLU A 299 58.72 -0.86 30.65
CA GLU A 299 58.25 -0.96 32.03
C GLU A 299 57.78 -2.39 32.30
N GLU A 300 58.36 -3.06 33.31
CA GLU A 300 57.94 -4.39 33.74
C GLU A 300 56.60 -4.35 34.48
N GLN A 301 55.84 -5.45 34.44
CA GLN A 301 54.52 -5.53 35.08
C GLN A 301 54.58 -5.15 36.57
N GLY A 302 53.87 -4.09 36.96
CA GLY A 302 53.78 -3.65 38.36
C GLY A 302 55.05 -3.01 38.93
N GLY A 303 56.06 -2.75 38.09
CA GLY A 303 57.33 -2.13 38.50
C GLY A 303 57.37 -0.62 38.19
N SER A 304 58.15 0.13 38.98
CA SER A 304 58.58 1.50 38.64
C SER A 304 59.88 1.53 37.84
N PHE A 305 60.38 0.36 37.44
CA PHE A 305 61.69 0.20 36.83
C PHE A 305 61.58 0.39 35.32
N LYS A 306 62.15 1.49 34.83
CA LYS A 306 62.22 1.82 33.41
C LYS A 306 63.57 1.40 32.85
N THR A 307 63.60 0.53 31.84
CA THR A 307 64.85 0.17 31.15
C THR A 307 64.93 0.84 29.78
N SER A 308 66.04 1.50 29.50
CA SER A 308 66.38 1.96 28.15
C SER A 308 66.76 0.75 27.30
N TYR A 309 66.34 0.74 26.03
CA TYR A 309 66.28 -0.50 25.25
C TYR A 309 67.62 -1.10 24.80
N LEU A 310 68.79 -0.47 24.98
CA LEU A 310 70.05 -1.13 24.64
C LEU A 310 71.27 -0.54 25.39
N LYS A 311 71.76 -1.30 26.37
CA LYS A 311 73.01 -1.04 27.09
C LYS A 311 73.83 -2.31 27.16
N ASP A 312 75.10 -2.22 26.78
CA ASP A 312 76.07 -3.29 26.97
C ASP A 312 77.25 -2.83 27.83
N VAL A 313 77.72 -3.76 28.66
CA VAL A 313 78.96 -3.61 29.44
C VAL A 313 79.88 -4.74 29.04
N ILE A 314 80.98 -4.41 28.36
CA ILE A 314 81.89 -5.37 27.75
C ILE A 314 83.23 -5.29 28.47
N THR A 315 83.69 -6.40 29.03
CA THR A 315 85.05 -6.49 29.58
C THR A 315 86.06 -6.65 28.45
N VAL A 316 87.05 -5.78 28.42
CA VAL A 316 88.10 -5.74 27.39
C VAL A 316 89.44 -5.91 28.08
N THR A 317 90.10 -7.05 27.86
CA THR A 317 91.40 -7.40 28.48
C THR A 317 92.56 -7.07 27.56
N ASN A 318 93.81 -7.11 28.07
CA ASN A 318 95.02 -6.98 27.26
C ASN A 318 94.99 -5.75 26.31
N ILE A 319 94.57 -4.60 26.85
CA ILE A 319 94.63 -3.31 26.15
C ILE A 319 96.00 -2.71 26.42
N ILE A 320 96.79 -2.49 25.38
CA ILE A 320 98.16 -1.98 25.50
C ILE A 320 98.48 -1.05 24.34
N ASN A 321 97.58 -0.11 24.10
CA ASN A 321 97.56 0.76 22.93
C ASN A 321 97.67 2.22 23.35
N ASP A 322 98.47 3.03 22.67
CA ASP A 322 98.76 4.41 23.07
C ASP A 322 98.06 5.51 22.25
N GLY A 323 97.32 5.11 21.21
CA GLY A 323 96.54 6.01 20.35
C GLY A 323 97.34 6.68 19.24
N ARG A 324 98.66 6.44 19.11
CA ARG A 324 99.49 7.07 18.07
C ARG A 324 99.37 6.33 16.74
N GLU A 325 99.20 7.05 15.63
CA GLU A 325 98.98 6.42 14.32
C GLU A 325 100.29 5.97 13.62
N SER A 326 101.46 6.47 14.03
CA SER A 326 102.79 5.89 13.74
C SER A 326 103.90 6.68 14.46
N GLY A 327 104.99 6.03 14.85
CA GLY A 327 106.31 6.70 14.90
C GLY A 327 107.06 6.75 16.23
N GLY A 328 106.96 5.74 17.09
CA GLY A 328 107.98 5.59 18.15
C GLY A 328 107.87 4.30 18.94
N GLU A 329 108.97 3.54 18.99
CA GLU A 329 109.12 2.38 19.88
C GLU A 329 109.08 2.82 21.34
N SER A 330 107.88 2.97 21.89
CA SER A 330 107.69 3.07 23.34
C SER A 330 107.64 1.65 23.89
N ILE A 331 108.60 1.30 24.75
CA ILE A 331 108.76 -0.07 25.26
C ILE A 331 107.43 -0.56 25.86
N GLY A 332 106.88 -1.61 25.24
CA GLY A 332 105.69 -2.30 25.72
C GLY A 332 104.36 -1.61 25.42
N VAL A 333 104.23 -0.71 24.44
CA VAL A 333 102.91 -0.32 23.89
C VAL A 333 102.82 -0.59 22.40
N ARG A 334 101.59 -0.80 21.93
CA ARG A 334 101.23 -0.91 20.52
C ARG A 334 100.72 0.44 20.03
N ASP A 335 101.17 0.85 18.84
CA ASP A 335 100.61 1.99 18.14
C ASP A 335 99.10 1.76 17.86
N GLY A 336 98.35 2.84 17.75
CA GLY A 336 96.93 2.85 17.41
C GLY A 336 96.00 2.53 18.58
N TYR A 337 94.90 1.85 18.30
CA TYR A 337 93.85 1.51 19.27
C TYR A 337 93.45 0.04 19.16
N LYS A 338 92.89 -0.50 20.24
CA LYS A 338 92.28 -1.82 20.25
C LYS A 338 90.82 -1.72 19.81
N TRP A 339 90.47 -2.36 18.70
CA TRP A 339 89.08 -2.48 18.28
C TRP A 339 88.33 -3.47 19.15
N VAL A 340 87.17 -3.05 19.64
CA VAL A 340 86.19 -3.91 20.30
C VAL A 340 84.99 -4.03 19.38
N GLN A 341 84.70 -5.26 18.94
CA GLN A 341 83.50 -5.56 18.17
C GLN A 341 82.31 -5.59 19.12
N LEU A 342 81.31 -4.74 18.86
CA LEU A 342 80.02 -4.80 19.55
C LEU A 342 79.11 -5.84 18.87
N PRO A 343 78.06 -6.30 19.57
CA PRO A 343 77.01 -7.10 18.94
C PRO A 343 76.44 -6.43 17.69
N ASP A 344 76.00 -7.24 16.72
CA ASP A 344 75.53 -6.77 15.41
C ASP A 344 74.34 -5.80 15.48
N ILE A 345 73.60 -5.82 16.59
CA ILE A 345 72.49 -4.90 16.86
C ILE A 345 72.90 -3.42 16.86
N TYR A 346 74.18 -3.09 17.05
CA TYR A 346 74.70 -1.72 16.99
C TYR A 346 75.13 -1.26 15.58
N LYS A 347 75.14 -2.16 14.58
CA LYS A 347 75.58 -1.80 13.22
C LYS A 347 74.67 -0.73 12.61
N GLY A 348 75.28 0.35 12.13
CA GLY A 348 74.59 1.49 11.54
C GLY A 348 73.90 2.43 12.54
N LYS A 349 74.02 2.19 13.85
CA LYS A 349 73.38 3.00 14.90
C LYS A 349 74.38 3.96 15.55
N GLN A 350 73.97 5.19 15.83
CA GLN A 350 74.76 6.10 16.65
C GLN A 350 74.54 5.75 18.13
N PHE A 351 75.62 5.44 18.85
CA PHE A 351 75.60 5.10 20.27
C PHE A 351 76.69 5.88 21.01
N ARG A 352 76.60 5.95 22.34
CA ARG A 352 77.63 6.51 23.20
C ARG A 352 78.45 5.39 23.83
N ALA A 353 79.77 5.50 23.73
CA ALA A 353 80.71 4.53 24.28
C ALA A 353 81.64 5.20 25.31
N GLN A 354 81.85 4.58 26.45
CA GLN A 354 82.77 5.05 27.50
C GLN A 354 83.57 3.87 28.04
N ALA A 355 84.87 4.08 28.32
CA ALA A 355 85.71 3.06 28.94
C ALA A 355 86.06 3.48 30.37
N ALA A 356 86.03 2.52 31.30
CA ALA A 356 86.53 2.69 32.65
C ALA A 356 87.56 1.60 32.97
N ILE A 357 88.59 1.96 33.73
CA ILE A 357 89.64 1.01 34.12
C ILE A 357 89.05 -0.02 35.10
N SER A 358 89.39 -1.30 34.88
CA SER A 358 89.04 -2.41 35.77
C SER A 358 90.26 -2.94 36.53
N ASP A 359 91.39 -3.14 35.87
CA ASP A 359 92.64 -3.65 36.46
C ASP A 359 93.84 -3.17 35.61
N THR A 360 94.99 -2.94 36.23
CA THR A 360 96.24 -2.55 35.57
C THR A 360 97.14 -3.71 35.13
N GLU A 361 96.70 -4.99 35.25
CA GLU A 361 97.40 -6.25 34.86
C GLU A 361 98.91 -6.29 35.22
N THR A 362 99.33 -5.56 36.26
CA THR A 362 100.73 -5.45 36.68
C THR A 362 101.23 -6.70 37.40
N TRP A 363 100.35 -7.63 37.77
CA TRP A 363 100.58 -8.71 38.73
C TRP A 363 101.24 -9.99 38.19
N ARG A 364 101.77 -10.00 36.96
CA ARG A 364 102.31 -11.23 36.31
C ARG A 364 103.17 -12.05 37.28
N ALA A 365 102.87 -13.34 37.44
CA ALA A 365 103.57 -14.22 38.37
C ALA A 365 105.09 -14.24 38.07
N GLY A 366 105.91 -14.07 39.10
CA GLY A 366 107.38 -13.96 38.97
C GLY A 366 107.91 -12.62 38.43
N SER A 367 107.06 -11.59 38.28
CA SER A 367 107.50 -10.24 37.88
C SER A 367 107.91 -9.35 39.06
N ASP A 368 108.67 -8.29 38.76
CA ASP A 368 109.07 -7.21 39.68
C ASP A 368 107.90 -6.61 40.50
N TYR A 369 106.65 -6.86 40.12
CA TYR A 369 105.47 -6.49 40.88
C TYR A 369 105.37 -7.21 42.22
N ASN A 370 105.57 -8.53 42.21
CA ASN A 370 105.45 -9.36 43.42
C ASN A 370 106.57 -9.08 44.42
N GLU A 371 107.69 -8.57 43.93
CA GLU A 371 108.83 -8.14 44.73
C GLU A 371 108.72 -6.67 45.19
N GLY A 372 107.64 -5.97 44.84
CA GLY A 372 107.38 -4.59 45.27
C GLY A 372 108.21 -3.52 44.56
N TYR A 373 108.90 -3.86 43.46
CA TYR A 373 109.79 -2.94 42.74
C TYR A 373 109.06 -2.12 41.66
N LEU A 374 107.82 -2.47 41.31
CA LEU A 374 107.02 -1.70 40.34
C LEU A 374 106.21 -0.59 41.03
N ARG A 375 106.36 0.63 40.52
CA ARG A 375 105.56 1.80 40.92
C ARG A 375 104.67 2.21 39.75
N LEU A 376 103.35 2.23 39.97
CA LEU A 376 102.41 2.76 38.99
C LEU A 376 102.58 4.28 38.88
N LEU A 377 102.82 4.77 37.67
CA LEU A 377 102.97 6.20 37.39
C LEU A 377 101.70 6.82 36.84
N ARG A 378 101.05 6.15 35.87
CA ARG A 378 99.77 6.57 35.30
C ARG A 378 99.03 5.37 34.73
N THR A 379 97.70 5.48 34.67
CA THR A 379 96.86 4.57 33.91
C THR A 379 96.06 5.38 32.91
N VAL A 380 96.00 4.90 31.68
CA VAL A 380 95.24 5.52 30.58
C VAL A 380 94.17 4.54 30.14
N SER A 381 92.93 4.99 30.03
CA SER A 381 91.85 4.25 29.38
C SER A 381 90.81 5.23 28.85
N TYR A 382 90.55 5.20 27.54
CA TYR A 382 89.48 5.99 26.94
C TYR A 382 89.07 5.42 25.58
N VAL A 383 87.85 5.79 25.15
CA VAL A 383 87.35 5.54 23.80
C VAL A 383 87.76 6.69 22.90
N VAL A 384 88.31 6.39 21.71
CA VAL A 384 88.63 7.40 20.70
C VAL A 384 87.34 7.77 19.94
N GLN A 385 86.60 8.74 20.48
CA GLN A 385 85.21 9.04 20.07
C GLN A 385 85.06 9.36 18.57
N ASP A 386 86.00 10.09 18.00
CA ASP A 386 86.02 10.52 16.59
C ASP A 386 86.36 9.38 15.61
N LYS A 387 86.80 8.23 16.12
CA LYS A 387 87.18 7.06 15.32
C LYS A 387 86.20 5.89 15.47
N ILE A 388 85.06 6.07 16.15
CA ILE A 388 84.05 5.00 16.29
C ILE A 388 83.54 4.58 14.91
N ASP A 389 83.60 3.28 14.62
CA ASP A 389 83.09 2.70 13.38
C ASP A 389 81.64 2.25 13.59
N TYR A 390 80.71 3.19 13.42
CA TYR A 390 79.28 2.92 13.52
C TYR A 390 78.79 1.95 12.45
N LYS A 391 79.40 1.95 11.25
CA LYS A 391 79.00 1.07 10.14
C LYS A 391 79.16 -0.40 10.51
N ASN A 392 80.28 -0.75 11.15
CA ASN A 392 80.57 -2.13 11.53
C ASN A 392 80.43 -2.39 13.04
N ALA A 393 79.90 -1.44 13.81
CA ALA A 393 79.71 -1.54 15.25
C ALA A 393 81.02 -1.84 16.01
N ARG A 394 82.08 -1.07 15.75
CA ARG A 394 83.38 -1.24 16.42
C ARG A 394 83.78 0.00 17.19
N VAL A 395 84.26 -0.21 18.41
CA VAL A 395 84.72 0.86 19.30
C VAL A 395 86.24 0.79 19.45
N PRO A 396 86.98 1.87 19.14
CA PRO A 396 88.41 1.93 19.34
C PRO A 396 88.73 2.36 20.78
N ILE A 397 89.50 1.54 21.49
CA ILE A 397 89.93 1.80 22.86
C ILE A 397 91.45 2.00 22.91
N VAL A 398 91.88 3.04 23.61
CA VAL A 398 93.27 3.29 24.01
C VAL A 398 93.39 2.98 25.49
N GLY A 399 94.50 2.33 25.86
CA GLY A 399 94.79 2.13 27.27
C GLY A 399 96.05 1.34 27.55
N TYR A 400 96.67 1.66 28.69
CA TYR A 400 97.89 1.05 29.23
C TYR A 400 98.13 1.55 30.66
N ALA A 401 98.90 0.79 31.43
CA ALA A 401 99.44 1.21 32.71
C ALA A 401 100.94 1.51 32.54
N HIS A 402 101.35 2.74 32.83
CA HIS A 402 102.76 3.12 32.80
C HIS A 402 103.38 2.92 34.18
N VAL A 403 104.47 2.17 34.25
CA VAL A 403 105.12 1.81 35.51
C VAL A 403 106.62 2.11 35.47
N PHE A 404 107.18 2.33 36.64
CA PHE A 404 108.61 2.46 36.87
C PHE A 404 109.12 1.28 37.70
N ASN A 405 110.15 0.60 37.22
CA ASN A 405 110.86 -0.42 37.97
C ASN A 405 112.01 0.21 38.75
N ALA A 406 111.89 0.23 40.08
CA ALA A 406 112.87 0.84 40.97
C ALA A 406 114.19 0.06 41.06
N ARG A 407 114.21 -1.23 40.70
CA ARG A 407 115.40 -2.08 40.71
C ARG A 407 116.29 -1.82 39.49
N THR A 408 115.69 -1.70 38.31
CA THR A 408 116.41 -1.53 37.04
C THR A 408 116.51 -0.08 36.59
N GLY A 409 115.75 0.83 37.20
CA GLY A 409 115.66 2.24 36.77
C GLY A 409 114.88 2.42 35.47
N SER A 410 114.24 1.36 34.96
CA SER A 410 113.57 1.35 33.66
C SER A 410 112.08 1.67 33.76
N ARG A 411 111.51 2.17 32.66
CA ARG A 411 110.08 2.45 32.53
C ARG A 411 109.46 1.53 31.49
N TYR A 412 108.28 1.00 31.81
CA TYR A 412 107.57 0.06 30.96
C TYR A 412 106.09 0.39 30.93
N ASN A 413 105.42 -0.10 29.91
CA ASN A 413 103.96 -0.11 29.87
C ASN A 413 103.45 -1.54 30.01
N TYR A 414 102.39 -1.68 30.79
CA TYR A 414 101.68 -2.92 31.02
C TYR A 414 100.29 -2.86 30.41
N PRO A 415 99.75 -3.99 29.95
CA PRO A 415 98.37 -4.07 29.52
C PRO A 415 97.41 -3.73 30.66
N ILE A 416 96.18 -3.36 30.32
CA ILE A 416 95.10 -3.15 31.28
C ILE A 416 93.84 -3.92 30.88
N VAL A 417 92.96 -4.10 31.86
CA VAL A 417 91.56 -4.48 31.66
C VAL A 417 90.69 -3.22 31.81
N ALA A 418 89.74 -3.04 30.90
CA ALA A 418 88.73 -1.99 30.98
C ALA A 418 87.31 -2.55 30.82
N GLN A 419 86.33 -1.87 31.42
CA GLN A 419 84.91 -2.06 31.14
C GLN A 419 84.50 -1.02 30.08
N LEU A 420 83.98 -1.49 28.94
CA LEU A 420 83.38 -0.66 27.90
C LEU A 420 81.87 -0.61 28.12
N PHE A 421 81.36 0.57 28.41
CA PHE A 421 79.93 0.86 28.48
C PHE A 421 79.46 1.41 27.15
N VAL A 422 78.46 0.76 26.55
CA VAL A 422 77.80 1.24 25.33
C VAL A 422 76.33 1.46 25.64
N ASN A 423 75.83 2.65 25.32
CA ASN A 423 74.41 2.98 25.45
C ASN A 423 73.92 3.52 24.11
N TYR A 424 72.81 2.96 23.62
CA TYR A 424 72.10 3.43 22.44
C TYR A 424 70.84 4.21 22.84
#